data_AF-A0AA51RDN0-F1
#
_entry.id   AF-A0AA51RDN0-F1
#
_cell.length_a   1.000
_cell.length_b   1.000
_cell.length_c   1.000
_cell.angle_alpha   90.00
_cell.angle_beta   90.00
_cell.angle_gamma   90.00
#
_symmetry.space_group_name_H-M   'P 1'
#
loop_
_entity.id
_entity.type
_entity.pdbx_description
1 polymer ?
#
loop_
_entity_poly.entity_id
_entity_poly.type
_entity_poly.pdbx_seq_one_letter_code
_entity_poly.pdbx_strand_id
1 'polypeptide(L)'
;METSADIHVESARVQKEIKSYLGLNSSELVFEFSNLEGKAKLDLITINPRHNQSFLFHSEMGYDKLDALKKMMDYVKNYRDHESSYTIQWMTKDDKQLHTSYFRASNILDSLDKLYYGRDRNTITVFSVVLNPVS
;
A
#
# COMPACT_ATOMS: atom_id res chain seq x y z
N MET A 1 22.56 13.64 -20.84
CA MET A 1 22.90 12.41 -20.07
C MET A 1 22.85 12.66 -18.57
N GLU A 2 23.12 13.88 -18.08
CA GLU A 2 23.03 14.24 -16.65
C GLU A 2 21.62 14.11 -16.06
N THR A 3 20.57 14.53 -16.78
CA THR A 3 19.18 14.54 -16.31
C THR A 3 18.60 13.19 -15.89
N SER A 4 19.01 12.08 -16.52
CA SER A 4 18.49 10.75 -16.16
C SER A 4 19.13 10.18 -14.89
N ALA A 5 20.38 10.54 -14.61
CA ALA A 5 21.07 10.11 -13.40
C ALA A 5 20.49 10.84 -12.18
N ASP A 6 20.24 12.14 -12.31
CA ASP A 6 19.63 12.96 -11.26
C ASP A 6 18.23 12.46 -10.87
N ILE A 7 17.40 12.08 -11.85
CA ILE A 7 16.06 11.52 -11.59
C ILE A 7 16.15 10.21 -10.82
N HIS A 8 17.14 9.35 -11.12
CA HIS A 8 17.29 8.08 -10.43
C HIS A 8 17.76 8.27 -8.98
N VAL A 9 18.71 9.18 -8.76
CA VAL A 9 19.18 9.57 -7.42
C VAL A 9 18.03 10.14 -6.59
N GLU A 10 17.26 11.05 -7.17
CA GLU A 10 16.12 11.66 -6.49
C GLU A 10 15.02 10.63 -6.17
N SER A 11 14.71 9.73 -7.11
CA SER A 11 13.74 8.65 -6.87
C SER A 11 14.17 7.74 -5.72
N ALA A 12 15.45 7.37 -5.66
CA ALA A 12 16.01 6.57 -4.58
C ALA A 12 15.96 7.32 -3.23
N ARG A 13 16.19 8.64 -3.23
CA ARG A 13 16.06 9.49 -2.04
C ARG A 13 14.62 9.47 -1.50
N VAL A 14 13.63 9.71 -2.37
CA VAL A 14 12.21 9.73 -1.96
C VAL A 14 11.75 8.36 -1.45
N GLN A 15 12.13 7.27 -2.13
CA GLN A 15 11.81 5.91 -1.66
C GLN A 15 12.40 5.62 -0.26
N LYS A 16 13.62 6.08 0.01
CA LYS A 16 14.26 5.95 1.32
C LYS A 16 13.50 6.74 2.40
N GLU A 17 13.04 7.94 2.08
CA GLU A 17 12.26 8.77 2.99
C GLU A 17 10.90 8.14 3.32
N ILE A 18 10.19 7.61 2.31
CA ILE A 18 8.93 6.88 2.51
C ILE A 18 9.14 5.69 3.47
N LYS A 19 10.18 4.88 3.24
CA LYS A 19 10.52 3.75 4.12
C LYS A 19 10.77 4.21 5.56
N SER A 20 11.57 5.27 5.72
CA SER A 20 11.89 5.82 7.03
C SER A 20 10.66 6.34 7.77
N TYR A 21 9.72 6.96 7.06
CA TYR A 21 8.52 7.52 7.67
C TYR A 21 7.55 6.43 8.14
N LEU A 22 7.42 5.35 7.36
CA LEU A 22 6.58 4.20 7.72
C LEU A 22 7.18 3.32 8.82
N GLY A 23 8.47 3.49 9.15
CA GLY A 23 9.16 2.68 10.14
C GLY A 23 9.29 1.20 9.77
N LEU A 24 9.13 0.87 8.48
CA LEU A 24 9.19 -0.49 7.94
C LEU A 24 10.59 -0.85 7.49
N ASN A 25 10.94 -2.14 7.61
CA ASN A 25 12.20 -2.63 7.05
C ASN A 25 12.17 -2.58 5.52
N SER A 26 13.35 -2.47 4.91
CA SER A 26 13.46 -2.34 3.46
C SER A 26 12.87 -3.50 2.64
N SER A 27 12.74 -4.69 3.25
CA SER A 27 12.14 -5.91 2.70
C SER A 27 10.63 -6.02 2.90
N GLU A 28 10.04 -5.14 3.70
CA GLU A 28 8.61 -5.16 4.05
C GLU A 28 7.79 -4.18 3.20
N LEU A 29 8.44 -3.46 2.28
CA LEU A 29 7.83 -2.43 1.44
C LEU A 29 8.31 -2.54 -0.01
N VAL A 30 7.37 -2.72 -0.93
CA VAL A 30 7.60 -2.84 -2.37
C VAL A 30 6.95 -1.66 -3.10
N PHE A 31 7.69 -1.09 -4.05
CA PHE A 31 7.24 -0.03 -4.94
C PHE A 31 7.02 -0.63 -6.31
N GLU A 32 5.77 -0.78 -6.72
CA GLU A 32 5.41 -1.33 -8.02
C GLU A 32 4.96 -0.21 -8.95
N PHE A 33 5.72 0.02 -10.03
CA PHE A 33 5.37 1.00 -11.05
C PHE A 33 4.74 0.32 -12.25
N SER A 34 3.58 0.82 -12.66
CA SER A 34 2.94 0.45 -13.92
C SER A 34 2.55 1.70 -14.72
N ASN A 35 2.18 1.52 -15.99
CA ASN A 35 1.66 2.59 -16.81
C ASN A 35 0.16 2.35 -17.01
N LEU A 36 -0.65 3.33 -16.65
CA LEU A 36 -2.10 3.28 -16.79
C LEU A 36 -2.56 4.57 -17.45
N GLU A 37 -3.17 4.45 -18.63
CA GLU A 37 -3.70 5.59 -19.41
C GLU A 37 -2.65 6.69 -19.69
N GLY A 38 -1.39 6.30 -19.92
CA GLY A 38 -0.30 7.22 -20.20
C GLY A 38 0.26 7.94 -18.97
N LYS A 39 -0.19 7.57 -17.76
CA LYS A 39 0.30 8.05 -16.48
C LYS A 39 1.07 6.96 -15.74
N ALA A 40 2.04 7.35 -14.93
CA ALA A 40 2.75 6.42 -14.06
C ALA A 40 1.89 6.13 -12.82
N LYS A 41 1.49 4.87 -12.66
CA LYS A 41 0.86 4.38 -11.43
C LYS A 41 1.94 3.84 -10.51
N LEU A 42 1.91 4.23 -9.24
CA LEU A 42 2.72 3.66 -8.17
C LEU A 42 1.79 2.96 -7.19
N ASP A 43 1.92 1.64 -7.09
CA ASP A 43 1.33 0.85 -6.02
C ASP A 43 2.39 0.64 -4.93
N LEU A 44 2.07 1.08 -3.71
CA LEU A 44 2.91 0.85 -2.54
C LEU A 44 2.35 -0.37 -1.80
N ILE A 45 3.15 -1.42 -1.67
CA ILE A 45 2.71 -2.72 -1.16
C ILE A 45 3.50 -3.05 0.10
N THR A 46 2.80 -3.39 1.18
CA THR A 46 3.42 -3.86 2.42
C THR A 46 3.42 -5.38 2.46
N ILE A 47 4.49 -5.96 3.00
CA ILE A 47 4.64 -7.42 3.15
C ILE A 47 4.73 -7.74 4.63
N ASN A 48 3.86 -8.62 5.10
CA ASN A 48 3.98 -9.21 6.42
C ASN A 48 4.91 -10.44 6.35
N PRO A 49 6.15 -10.36 6.88
CA PRO A 49 7.15 -11.41 6.74
C PRO A 49 6.78 -12.69 7.50
N ARG A 50 5.89 -12.62 8.50
CA ARG A 50 5.49 -13.79 9.30
C ARG A 50 4.54 -14.72 8.56
N HIS A 51 3.65 -14.16 7.75
CA HIS A 51 2.59 -14.91 7.06
C HIS A 51 2.78 -14.93 5.55
N ASN A 52 3.87 -14.32 5.04
CA ASN A 52 4.15 -14.14 3.63
C ASN A 52 2.95 -13.56 2.85
N GLN A 53 2.23 -12.62 3.49
CA GLN A 53 1.07 -11.96 2.91
C GLN A 53 1.44 -10.53 2.54
N SER A 54 1.12 -10.13 1.31
CA SER A 54 1.26 -8.76 0.83
C SER A 54 -0.08 -8.03 0.81
N PHE A 55 -0.09 -6.74 1.07
CA PHE A 55 -1.30 -5.91 0.98
C PHE A 55 -0.99 -4.59 0.33
N LEU A 56 -1.96 -4.05 -0.41
CA LEU A 56 -1.85 -2.68 -0.90
C LEU A 56 -1.90 -1.73 0.29
N PHE A 57 -0.89 -0.87 0.39
CA PHE A 57 -0.90 0.25 1.30
C PHE A 57 -1.68 1.42 0.69
N HIS A 58 -1.27 1.84 -0.51
CA HIS A 58 -1.90 2.91 -1.27
C HIS A 58 -1.49 2.87 -2.74
N SER A 59 -2.32 3.43 -3.62
CA SER A 59 -2.05 3.61 -5.05
C SER A 59 -2.05 5.09 -5.39
N GLU A 60 -1.06 5.55 -6.15
CA GLU A 60 -0.94 6.94 -6.54
C GLU A 60 -0.65 7.11 -8.03
N MET A 61 -1.20 8.15 -8.64
CA MET A 61 -1.07 8.42 -10.07
C MET A 61 -0.26 9.69 -10.32
N GLY A 62 0.84 9.54 -11.05
CA GLY A 62 1.72 10.63 -11.46
C GLY A 62 1.78 10.82 -12.97
N TYR A 63 2.20 12.01 -13.40
CA TYR A 63 2.59 12.24 -14.80
C TYR A 63 3.78 11.35 -15.20
N ASP A 64 4.73 11.18 -14.28
CA ASP A 64 5.86 10.26 -14.39
C ASP A 64 6.12 9.55 -13.05
N LYS A 65 7.12 8.67 -13.00
CA LYS A 65 7.45 7.89 -11.79
C LYS A 65 7.86 8.78 -10.62
N LEU A 66 8.54 9.90 -10.87
CA LEU A 66 9.00 10.79 -9.82
C LEU A 66 7.85 11.61 -9.24
N ASP A 67 6.92 12.08 -10.08
CA ASP A 67 5.69 12.72 -9.65
C ASP A 67 4.83 11.78 -8.80
N ALA A 68 4.66 10.52 -9.24
CA ALA A 68 3.94 9.50 -8.45
C ALA A 68 4.60 9.26 -7.08
N LEU A 69 5.94 9.22 -7.03
CA LEU A 69 6.69 9.08 -5.77
C LEU A 69 6.50 10.27 -4.83
N LYS A 70 6.54 11.51 -5.36
CA LYS A 70 6.35 12.72 -4.57
C LYS A 70 4.96 12.77 -3.96
N LYS A 71 3.92 12.49 -4.76
CA LYS A 71 2.54 12.38 -4.27
C LYS A 71 2.38 11.27 -3.24
N MET A 72 3.03 10.11 -3.44
CA MET A 72 3.03 9.03 -2.44
C MET A 72 3.71 9.45 -1.14
N MET A 73 4.80 10.23 -1.19
CA MET A 73 5.44 10.76 0.01
C MET A 73 4.52 11.76 0.74
N ASP A 74 3.83 12.62 -0.01
CA ASP A 74 2.87 13.56 0.56
C ASP A 74 1.69 12.82 1.22
N TYR A 75 1.19 11.76 0.59
CA TYR A 75 0.21 10.86 1.19
C TYR A 75 0.76 10.24 2.49
N VAL A 76 1.94 9.62 2.45
CA VAL A 76 2.56 8.96 3.62
C VAL A 76 2.79 9.92 4.79
N LYS A 77 3.04 11.20 4.54
CA LYS A 77 3.18 12.20 5.62
C LYS A 77 1.85 12.58 6.28
N ASN A 78 0.73 12.47 5.57
CA ASN A 78 -0.56 13.03 5.99
C ASN A 78 -1.69 11.98 6.11
N TYR A 79 -1.47 10.72 5.72
CA TYR A 79 -2.52 9.69 5.62
C TYR A 79 -3.26 9.42 6.93
N ARG A 80 -2.59 9.58 8.08
CA ARG A 80 -3.21 9.36 9.40
C ARG A 80 -4.38 10.31 9.67
N ASP A 81 -4.39 11.47 9.04
CA ASP A 81 -5.40 12.51 9.28
C ASP A 81 -6.58 12.42 8.29
N HIS A 82 -6.43 11.64 7.21
CA HIS A 82 -7.41 11.55 6.13
C HIS A 82 -8.16 10.22 6.07
N GLU A 83 -7.63 9.15 6.68
CA GLU A 83 -8.20 7.82 6.55
C GLU A 83 -8.65 7.19 7.86
N SER A 84 -9.82 6.56 7.78
CA SER A 84 -10.36 5.75 8.85
C SER A 84 -9.59 4.44 8.99
N SER A 85 -9.53 3.92 10.22
CA SER A 85 -8.90 2.64 10.51
C SER A 85 -9.94 1.53 10.47
N TYR A 86 -9.66 0.44 9.76
CA TYR A 86 -10.51 -0.73 9.65
C TYR A 86 -9.77 -1.97 10.16
N THR A 87 -10.48 -2.80 10.92
CA THR A 87 -10.02 -4.14 11.32
C THR A 87 -10.78 -5.16 10.48
N ILE A 88 -10.06 -6.01 9.76
CA ILE A 88 -10.65 -7.05 8.91
C ILE A 88 -10.22 -8.42 9.42
N GLN A 89 -11.19 -9.31 9.63
CA GLN A 89 -10.94 -10.72 9.92
C GLN A 89 -11.24 -11.57 8.70
N TRP A 90 -10.28 -12.38 8.28
CA TRP A 90 -10.33 -13.10 7.00
C TRP A 90 -9.52 -14.40 7.05
N MET A 91 -9.73 -15.26 6.06
CA MET A 91 -9.05 -16.56 5.92
C MET A 91 -8.86 -16.86 4.43
N THR A 92 -7.75 -17.49 4.03
CA THR A 92 -7.62 -18.05 2.68
C THR A 92 -8.30 -19.42 2.59
N LYS A 93 -8.84 -19.80 1.43
CA LYS A 93 -9.53 -21.10 1.26
C LYS A 93 -8.69 -22.32 1.64
N ASP A 94 -7.37 -22.23 1.46
CA ASP A 94 -6.43 -23.32 1.72
C ASP A 94 -5.86 -23.28 3.15
N ASP A 95 -6.17 -22.26 3.93
CA ASP A 95 -5.73 -22.08 5.31
C ASP A 95 -6.91 -22.27 6.27
N LYS A 96 -6.61 -22.78 7.46
CA LYS A 96 -7.60 -22.91 8.57
C LYS A 96 -7.42 -21.83 9.63
N GLN A 97 -6.42 -20.95 9.47
CA GLN A 97 -6.14 -19.89 10.41
C GLN A 97 -6.97 -18.63 10.10
N LEU A 98 -7.62 -18.08 11.14
CA LEU A 98 -8.24 -16.76 11.07
C LEU A 98 -7.15 -15.69 11.19
N HIS A 99 -7.06 -14.84 10.18
CA HIS A 99 -6.16 -13.70 10.15
C HIS A 99 -6.89 -12.43 10.58
N THR A 100 -6.20 -11.57 11.32
CA THR A 100 -6.67 -10.21 11.63
C THR A 100 -5.69 -9.21 11.03
N SER A 101 -6.20 -8.32 10.19
CA SER A 101 -5.40 -7.30 9.50
C SER A 101 -6.02 -5.93 9.70
N TYR A 102 -5.16 -4.91 9.77
CA TYR A 102 -5.53 -3.53 9.99
C TYR A 102 -5.23 -2.71 8.75
N PHE A 103 -6.21 -1.96 8.27
CA PHE A 103 -6.10 -1.14 7.07
C PHE A 103 -6.48 0.29 7.40
N ARG A 104 -5.73 1.25 6.85
CA ARG A 104 -6.22 2.62 6.69
C ARG A 104 -6.87 2.70 5.32
N ALA A 105 -8.08 3.23 5.26
CA ALA A 105 -8.83 3.38 4.03
C ALA A 105 -9.86 4.51 4.12
N SER A 106 -10.29 4.99 2.98
CA SER A 106 -11.36 5.99 2.87
C SER A 106 -12.73 5.43 3.25
N ASN A 107 -12.98 4.14 2.95
CA ASN A 107 -14.24 3.46 3.22
C ASN A 107 -14.03 1.92 3.29
N ILE A 108 -15.10 1.18 3.58
CA ILE A 108 -15.07 -0.28 3.68
C ILE A 108 -14.65 -0.94 2.35
N LEU A 109 -15.12 -0.46 1.20
CA LEU A 109 -14.79 -1.06 -0.09
C LEU A 109 -13.31 -0.90 -0.40
N ASP A 110 -12.75 0.28 -0.16
CA ASP A 110 -11.32 0.56 -0.30
C ASP A 110 -10.48 -0.34 0.65
N SER A 111 -10.92 -0.54 1.89
CA SER A 111 -10.26 -1.48 2.81
C SER A 111 -10.24 -2.93 2.29
N LEU A 112 -11.29 -3.35 1.61
CA LEU A 112 -11.39 -4.67 0.98
C LEU A 112 -10.53 -4.75 -0.28
N ASP A 113 -10.53 -3.73 -1.13
CA ASP A 113 -9.67 -3.69 -2.31
C ASP A 113 -8.18 -3.77 -1.91
N LYS A 114 -7.80 -3.13 -0.80
CA LYS A 114 -6.44 -3.27 -0.24
C LYS A 114 -6.13 -4.71 0.22
N LEU A 115 -7.10 -5.39 0.83
CA LEU A 115 -6.98 -6.80 1.23
C LEU A 115 -6.83 -7.75 0.02
N TYR A 116 -7.66 -7.55 -1.01
CA TYR A 116 -7.70 -8.42 -2.19
C TYR A 116 -6.59 -8.12 -3.21
N TYR A 117 -5.78 -7.09 -3.00
CA TYR A 117 -4.76 -6.68 -3.96
C TYR A 117 -3.83 -7.83 -4.35
N GLY A 118 -3.67 -8.04 -5.66
CA GLY A 118 -2.84 -9.10 -6.23
C GLY A 118 -3.37 -10.53 -6.03
N ARG A 119 -4.63 -10.70 -5.56
CA ARG A 119 -5.25 -12.00 -5.28
C ARG A 119 -6.58 -12.17 -6.01
N ASP A 120 -6.96 -13.41 -6.28
CA ASP A 120 -8.31 -13.74 -6.73
C ASP A 120 -9.29 -13.58 -5.55
N ARG A 121 -10.34 -12.78 -5.73
CA ARG A 121 -11.38 -12.54 -4.71
C ARG A 121 -12.04 -13.82 -4.21
N ASN A 122 -12.06 -14.88 -5.02
CA ASN A 122 -12.59 -16.17 -4.65
C ASN A 122 -11.67 -16.96 -3.70
N THR A 123 -10.45 -16.50 -3.42
CA THR A 123 -9.49 -17.22 -2.56
C THR A 123 -9.55 -16.81 -1.09
N ILE A 124 -10.22 -15.70 -0.77
CA ILE A 124 -10.32 -15.16 0.59
C ILE A 124 -11.78 -15.16 1.03
N THR A 125 -12.02 -15.60 2.26
CA THR A 125 -13.30 -15.45 2.96
C THR A 125 -13.14 -14.36 4.02
N VAL A 126 -13.97 -13.32 3.95
CA VAL A 126 -14.01 -12.23 4.95
C VAL A 126 -15.14 -12.50 5.94
N PHE A 127 -14.82 -12.52 7.22
CA PHE A 127 -15.78 -12.76 8.31
C PHE A 127 -16.32 -11.47 8.91
N SER A 128 -15.48 -10.45 9.04
CA SER A 128 -15.86 -9.17 9.62
C SER A 128 -15.03 -8.02 9.06
N VAL A 129 -15.65 -6.86 8.94
CA VAL A 129 -14.99 -5.58 8.68
C VAL A 129 -15.53 -4.58 9.69
N VAL A 130 -14.66 -4.04 10.53
CA VAL A 130 -15.03 -3.14 11.62
C VAL A 130 -14.33 -1.81 11.41
N LEU A 131 -15.10 -0.72 11.37
CA LEU A 131 -14.56 0.63 11.46
C LEU A 131 -14.12 0.89 12.91
N ASN A 132 -12.84 1.15 13.11
CA ASN A 132 -12.28 1.44 14.42
C ASN A 132 -12.63 2.88 14.81
N PRO A 133 -13.14 3.12 16.03
CA PRO A 133 -13.48 4.47 16.48
C PRO A 133 -12.23 5.36 16.51
N VAL A 134 -12.41 6.61 16.10
CA VAL A 134 -11.38 7.65 16.20
C VAL A 134 -11.29 8.06 17.67
N SER A 135 -10.11 7.93 18.29
CA SER A 135 -9.84 8.48 19.63
C SER A 135 -9.35 9.92 19.53
#